data_AF-A0A9J6EG36-F1
#
_entry.id   AF-A0A9J6EG36-F1
#
_cell.length_a   1.000
_cell.length_b   1.000
_cell.length_c   1.000
_cell.angle_alpha   90.00
_cell.angle_beta   90.00
_cell.angle_gamma   90.00
#
_symmetry.space_group_name_H-M   'P 1'
#
loop_
_entity.id
_entity.type
_entity.pdbx_description
1 polymer ?
#
loop_
_entity_poly.entity_id
_entity_poly.type
_entity_poly.pdbx_seq_one_letter_code
_entity_poly.pdbx_strand_id
1 'polypeptide(L)'
;MTELVADAPSTQWLPMHEFHYNIFFHLRGGQLQRAKELAADNGHRYLANALAVCRPCQDLHNASTIGAGLKQPAQGSFYGDLWMRACWRVASSPTCSPYKRAVYGALSGNLEAMLPACTTWEDQLWARMRAVVDVCVEQELSTAKQQGRSHGPLPPGYQSDRGTFEAVFRDLQAAVGASETLDKEITHIVQRGIVLGDGVSLVEEIHDWITGQQIEPPLLTMRFLAHVALLLGQVGPETRTAAYSALLCAYIEMLIHDGRASLAATCAAAL
;
A
#
# COMPACT_ATOMS: atom_id res chain seq x y z
N MET A 1 -1.84 -17.24 39.37
CA MET A 1 -3.31 -17.25 39.46
C MET A 1 -3.82 -17.05 38.04
N THR A 2 -4.16 -18.16 37.42
CA THR A 2 -4.57 -18.32 36.02
C THR A 2 -6.03 -17.94 35.86
N GLU A 3 -6.32 -16.85 35.14
CA GLU A 3 -7.64 -16.65 34.56
C GLU A 3 -7.60 -17.09 33.10
N LEU A 4 -7.93 -18.37 32.90
CA LEU A 4 -8.49 -18.86 31.65
C LEU A 4 -9.91 -18.27 31.56
N VAL A 5 -10.13 -17.30 30.67
CA VAL A 5 -11.49 -16.96 30.26
C VAL A 5 -11.92 -17.96 29.20
N ALA A 6 -12.88 -18.79 29.57
CA ALA A 6 -13.55 -19.78 28.75
C ALA A 6 -14.36 -19.12 27.63
N ASP A 7 -14.23 -19.69 26.42
CA ASP A 7 -15.25 -19.80 25.35
C ASP A 7 -14.53 -20.14 24.04
N ALA A 8 -14.28 -21.42 23.80
CA ALA A 8 -13.70 -21.91 22.56
C ALA A 8 -14.81 -22.35 21.59
N PRO A 9 -14.89 -21.84 20.35
CA PRO A 9 -15.45 -22.60 19.26
C PRO A 9 -14.45 -23.67 18.80
N SER A 10 -14.99 -24.76 18.28
CA SER A 10 -14.25 -25.88 17.71
C SER A 10 -13.46 -25.46 16.47
N THR A 11 -12.18 -25.15 16.61
CA THR A 11 -11.32 -24.85 15.45
C THR A 11 -9.93 -25.43 15.64
N GLN A 12 -9.40 -26.06 14.59
CA GLN A 12 -8.01 -26.53 14.53
C GLN A 12 -7.09 -25.34 14.80
N TRP A 13 -6.35 -25.39 15.91
CA TRP A 13 -5.40 -24.35 16.26
C TRP A 13 -4.27 -24.31 15.21
N LEU A 14 -4.21 -23.24 14.43
CA LEU A 14 -3.03 -22.98 13.61
C LEU A 14 -1.82 -22.76 14.52
N PRO A 15 -0.61 -23.22 14.14
CA PRO A 15 0.61 -22.83 14.79
C PRO A 15 0.67 -21.30 14.94
N MET A 16 1.07 -20.79 16.11
CA MET A 16 1.03 -19.36 16.45
C MET A 16 1.78 -18.46 15.45
N HIS A 17 2.78 -18.98 14.75
CA HIS A 17 3.49 -18.28 13.68
C HIS A 17 2.64 -18.14 12.41
N GLU A 18 1.98 -19.22 11.97
CA GLU A 18 1.07 -19.23 10.82
C GLU A 18 -0.18 -18.38 11.06
N PHE A 19 -0.67 -18.35 12.29
CA PHE A 19 -1.81 -17.51 12.66
C PHE A 19 -1.54 -16.02 12.38
N HIS A 20 -0.47 -15.45 12.93
CA HIS A 20 -0.16 -14.02 12.74
C HIS A 20 0.25 -13.70 11.30
N TYR A 21 0.91 -14.65 10.61
CA TYR A 21 1.18 -14.54 9.18
C TYR A 21 -0.11 -14.35 8.38
N ASN A 22 -1.10 -15.23 8.57
CA ASN A 22 -2.37 -15.18 7.86
C ASN A 22 -3.16 -13.89 8.18
N ILE A 23 -3.14 -13.45 9.45
CA ILE A 23 -3.74 -12.16 9.84
C ILE A 23 -3.07 -11.00 9.09
N PHE A 24 -1.73 -10.97 9.07
CA PHE A 24 -0.98 -9.93 8.38
C PHE A 24 -1.26 -9.95 6.86
N PHE A 25 -1.30 -11.13 6.25
CA PHE A 25 -1.66 -11.30 4.85
C PHE A 25 -3.05 -10.73 4.53
N HIS A 26 -4.08 -11.07 5.33
CA HIS A 26 -5.43 -10.53 5.15
C HIS A 26 -5.48 -9.01 5.38
N LEU A 27 -4.70 -8.49 6.33
CA LEU A 27 -4.62 -7.06 6.59
C LEU A 27 -4.04 -6.31 5.38
N ARG A 28 -2.94 -6.80 4.80
CA ARG A 28 -2.33 -6.21 3.59
C ARG A 28 -3.24 -6.30 2.37
N GLY A 29 -3.98 -7.40 2.24
CA GLY A 29 -4.98 -7.59 1.19
C GLY A 29 -6.27 -6.79 1.39
N GLY A 30 -6.40 -5.97 2.44
CA GLY A 30 -7.61 -5.20 2.75
C GLY A 30 -8.80 -6.05 3.24
N GLN A 31 -8.58 -7.34 3.50
CA GLN A 31 -9.59 -8.31 3.91
C GLN A 31 -9.81 -8.27 5.44
N LEU A 32 -10.13 -7.09 5.98
CA LEU A 32 -10.24 -6.86 7.43
C LEU A 32 -11.27 -7.77 8.11
N GLN A 33 -12.39 -8.06 7.42
CA GLN A 33 -13.43 -8.93 7.95
C GLN A 33 -12.93 -10.37 8.14
N ARG A 34 -12.19 -10.90 7.17
CA ARG A 34 -11.56 -12.24 7.27
C ARG A 34 -10.51 -12.28 8.37
N ALA A 35 -9.69 -11.24 8.49
CA ALA A 35 -8.71 -11.14 9.57
C ALA A 35 -9.39 -11.15 10.95
N LYS A 36 -10.52 -10.43 11.10
CA LYS A 36 -11.30 -10.40 12.33
C LYS A 36 -11.92 -11.76 12.67
N GLU A 37 -12.56 -12.41 11.71
CA GLU A 37 -13.15 -13.75 11.86
C GLU A 37 -12.07 -14.76 12.27
N LEU A 38 -10.94 -14.78 11.56
CA LEU A 38 -9.82 -15.65 11.87
C LEU A 38 -9.30 -15.42 13.30
N ALA A 39 -9.20 -14.17 13.75
CA ALA A 39 -8.80 -13.85 15.12
C ALA A 39 -9.83 -14.31 16.16
N ALA A 40 -11.13 -14.15 15.88
CA ALA A 40 -12.19 -14.58 16.77
C ALA A 40 -12.26 -16.12 16.89
N ASP A 41 -12.16 -16.81 15.76
CA ASP A 41 -12.25 -18.27 15.67
C ASP A 41 -11.08 -18.99 16.35
N ASN A 42 -9.92 -18.32 16.43
CA ASN A 42 -8.74 -18.78 17.17
C ASN A 42 -8.70 -18.25 18.62
N GLY A 43 -9.81 -17.71 19.15
CA GLY A 43 -9.92 -17.26 20.54
C GLY A 43 -9.21 -15.94 20.86
N HIS A 44 -8.63 -15.25 19.88
CA HIS A 44 -7.94 -13.96 20.05
C HIS A 44 -8.91 -12.78 20.01
N ARG A 45 -9.86 -12.74 20.94
CA ARG A 45 -10.92 -11.70 21.01
C ARG A 45 -10.37 -10.27 21.07
N TYR A 46 -9.28 -10.05 21.80
CA TYR A 46 -8.63 -8.73 21.86
C TYR A 46 -8.14 -8.27 20.47
N LEU A 47 -7.49 -9.16 19.72
CA LEU A 47 -7.01 -8.86 18.37
C LEU A 47 -8.17 -8.66 17.40
N ALA A 48 -9.22 -9.48 17.48
CA ALA A 48 -10.44 -9.32 16.68
C ALA A 48 -11.09 -7.94 16.91
N ASN A 49 -11.12 -7.48 18.18
CA ASN A 49 -11.59 -6.14 18.52
C ASN A 49 -10.66 -5.04 18.00
N ALA A 50 -9.34 -5.21 18.13
CA ALA A 50 -8.38 -4.24 17.60
C ALA A 50 -8.52 -4.08 16.07
N LEU A 51 -8.74 -5.18 15.34
CA LEU A 51 -8.99 -5.17 13.90
C LEU A 51 -10.32 -4.50 13.52
N ALA A 52 -11.34 -4.59 14.39
CA ALA A 52 -12.63 -3.92 14.18
C ALA A 52 -12.55 -2.40 14.41
N VAL A 53 -11.61 -1.96 15.25
CA VAL A 53 -11.41 -0.55 15.65
C VAL A 53 -10.56 0.23 14.65
N CYS A 54 -9.89 -0.43 13.70
CA CYS A 54 -9.12 0.24 12.63
C CYS A 54 -9.92 1.12 11.67
N ARG A 55 -11.21 1.34 11.92
CA ARG A 55 -11.99 2.37 11.23
C ARG A 55 -12.06 3.61 12.12
N PRO A 56 -11.66 4.80 11.61
CA PRO A 56 -11.99 6.06 12.26
C PRO A 56 -13.48 6.08 12.57
N CYS A 57 -13.86 6.54 13.76
CA CYS A 57 -15.26 6.54 14.19
C CYS A 57 -16.10 7.28 13.14
N GLN A 58 -16.98 6.57 12.44
CA GLN A 58 -17.70 7.09 11.28
C GLN A 58 -18.88 8.00 11.67
N ASP A 59 -19.02 8.29 12.96
CA ASP A 59 -20.29 8.69 13.56
C ASP A 59 -20.28 10.06 14.25
N LEU A 60 -19.56 11.04 13.69
CA LEU A 60 -19.58 12.39 14.27
C LEU A 60 -20.16 13.52 13.40
N HIS A 61 -20.50 13.33 12.12
CA HIS A 61 -21.16 14.44 11.40
C HIS A 61 -22.03 14.18 10.15
N ASN A 62 -22.81 13.10 10.09
CA ASN A 62 -23.85 12.95 9.04
C ASN A 62 -25.27 13.16 9.58
N ALA A 63 -25.43 13.54 10.85
CA ALA A 63 -26.74 13.69 11.47
C ALA A 63 -27.46 15.02 11.14
N SER A 64 -26.91 15.88 10.28
CA SER A 64 -27.51 17.19 9.97
C SER A 64 -27.89 17.44 8.51
N THR A 65 -27.67 16.53 7.57
CA THR A 65 -28.10 16.78 6.18
C THR A 65 -28.64 15.53 5.49
N ILE A 66 -29.96 15.54 5.28
CA ILE A 66 -30.80 14.64 4.48
C ILE A 66 -31.23 13.31 5.14
N GLY A 67 -32.50 13.29 5.57
CA GLY A 67 -33.32 12.08 5.60
C GLY A 67 -33.27 11.28 6.90
N ALA A 68 -34.27 11.48 7.75
CA ALA A 68 -34.59 10.57 8.84
C ALA A 68 -34.98 9.18 8.29
N GLY A 69 -34.06 8.22 8.34
CA GLY A 69 -34.34 6.82 8.03
C GLY A 69 -33.05 6.02 7.92
N LEU A 70 -32.74 5.22 8.96
CA LEU A 70 -31.52 4.42 9.16
C LEU A 70 -30.35 5.19 9.80
N LYS A 71 -30.45 5.44 11.12
CA LYS A 71 -29.24 5.62 11.95
C LYS A 71 -28.46 4.30 11.90
N GLN A 72 -27.34 4.26 11.19
CA GLN A 72 -26.38 3.18 11.38
C GLN A 72 -25.89 3.23 12.84
N PRO A 73 -25.66 2.08 13.51
CA PRO A 73 -25.09 2.10 14.84
C PRO A 73 -23.67 2.67 14.74
N ALA A 74 -23.30 3.52 15.71
CA ALA A 74 -21.98 4.12 15.75
C ALA A 74 -20.87 3.07 15.61
N GLN A 75 -20.14 3.13 14.49
CA GLN A 75 -19.00 2.27 14.22
C GLN A 75 -17.71 3.02 14.52
N GLY A 76 -16.89 2.44 15.41
CA GLY A 76 -15.54 2.91 15.74
C GLY A 76 -15.36 3.18 17.24
N SER A 77 -14.12 3.47 17.64
CA SER A 77 -13.75 3.69 19.04
C SER A 77 -13.47 5.16 19.32
N PHE A 78 -14.14 5.73 20.34
CA PHE A 78 -13.78 7.02 20.93
C PHE A 78 -12.42 7.01 21.65
N TYR A 79 -11.78 5.83 21.74
CA TYR A 79 -10.51 5.59 22.41
C TYR A 79 -9.42 5.12 21.44
N GLY A 80 -9.50 5.52 20.17
CA GLY A 80 -8.51 5.15 19.14
C GLY A 80 -7.06 5.37 19.58
N ASP A 81 -6.78 6.48 20.28
CA ASP A 81 -5.48 6.82 20.87
C ASP A 81 -4.94 5.79 21.86
N LEU A 82 -5.81 5.20 22.69
CA LEU A 82 -5.43 4.19 23.67
C LEU A 82 -5.16 2.86 22.98
N TRP A 83 -6.01 2.50 22.00
CA TRP A 83 -5.85 1.30 21.20
C TRP A 83 -4.56 1.31 20.38
N MET A 84 -4.29 2.43 19.69
CA MET A 84 -3.05 2.65 18.96
C MET A 84 -1.84 2.48 19.90
N ARG A 85 -1.83 3.12 21.07
CA ARG A 85 -0.73 2.99 22.05
C ARG A 85 -0.57 1.58 22.59
N ALA A 86 -1.66 0.85 22.83
CA ALA A 86 -1.61 -0.53 23.25
C ALA A 86 -1.01 -1.43 22.16
N CYS A 87 -1.42 -1.23 20.89
CA CYS A 87 -0.86 -1.94 19.75
C CYS A 87 0.63 -1.62 19.57
N TRP A 88 1.03 -0.35 19.69
CA TRP A 88 2.43 0.09 19.62
C TRP A 88 3.31 -0.66 20.63
N ARG A 89 2.87 -0.77 21.88
CA ARG A 89 3.62 -1.51 22.92
C ARG A 89 3.83 -2.98 22.56
N VAL A 90 2.85 -3.63 21.94
CA VAL A 90 2.99 -5.02 21.48
C VAL A 90 3.94 -5.09 20.28
N ALA A 91 3.83 -4.15 19.34
CA ALA A 91 4.67 -4.07 18.15
C ALA A 91 6.16 -3.83 18.48
N SER A 92 6.43 -3.01 19.49
CA SER A 92 7.77 -2.71 19.99
C SER A 92 8.37 -3.82 20.86
N SER A 93 7.60 -4.84 21.24
CA SER A 93 8.09 -5.90 22.12
C SER A 93 9.01 -6.87 21.36
N PRO A 94 10.30 -7.00 21.74
CA PRO A 94 11.24 -7.87 21.04
C PRO A 94 10.96 -9.37 21.28
N THR A 95 10.14 -9.72 22.26
CA THR A 95 9.76 -11.11 22.57
C THR A 95 8.64 -11.63 21.67
N CYS A 96 8.00 -10.76 20.89
CA CYS A 96 6.95 -11.14 19.95
C CYS A 96 7.53 -11.57 18.60
N SER A 97 6.86 -12.52 17.94
CA SER A 97 7.26 -12.96 16.59
C SER A 97 7.19 -11.81 15.58
N PRO A 98 8.00 -11.84 14.49
CA PRO A 98 7.99 -10.81 13.46
C PRO A 98 6.60 -10.50 12.90
N TYR A 99 5.82 -11.54 12.58
CA TYR A 99 4.44 -11.35 12.07
C TYR A 99 3.49 -10.78 13.12
N LYS A 100 3.61 -11.17 14.39
CA LYS A 100 2.82 -10.56 15.47
C LYS A 100 3.15 -9.08 15.58
N ARG A 101 4.43 -8.74 15.59
CA ARG A 101 4.90 -7.34 15.60
C ARG A 101 4.40 -6.57 14.39
N ALA A 102 4.41 -7.17 13.20
CA ALA A 102 3.93 -6.55 11.97
C ALA A 102 2.41 -6.31 11.98
N VAL A 103 1.61 -7.26 12.48
CA VAL A 103 0.16 -7.05 12.68
C VAL A 103 -0.09 -5.85 13.57
N TYR A 104 0.47 -5.85 14.79
CA TYR A 104 0.25 -4.74 15.71
C TYR A 104 0.90 -3.42 15.24
N GLY A 105 2.00 -3.52 14.49
CA GLY A 105 2.66 -2.37 13.87
C GLY A 105 1.80 -1.72 12.80
N ALA A 106 1.08 -2.53 12.01
CA ALA A 106 0.05 -2.00 11.12
C ALA A 106 -1.08 -1.34 11.93
N LEU A 107 -1.59 -1.98 12.99
CA LEU A 107 -2.66 -1.37 13.78
C LEU A 107 -2.25 -0.06 14.49
N SER A 108 -0.95 0.24 14.61
CA SER A 108 -0.43 1.40 15.35
C SER A 108 0.43 2.37 14.53
N GLY A 109 0.63 2.17 13.23
CA GLY A 109 1.56 2.96 12.42
C GLY A 109 3.05 2.77 12.75
N ASN A 110 3.44 1.65 13.38
CA ASN A 110 4.85 1.35 13.67
C ASN A 110 5.52 0.70 12.45
N LEU A 111 6.15 1.51 11.61
CA LEU A 111 6.85 1.06 10.40
C LEU A 111 8.00 0.08 10.71
N GLU A 112 8.82 0.36 11.72
CA GLU A 112 9.96 -0.49 12.10
C GLU A 112 9.53 -1.91 12.52
N ALA A 113 8.34 -2.04 13.10
CA ALA A 113 7.77 -3.33 13.45
C ALA A 113 7.21 -4.10 12.24
N MET A 114 6.79 -3.40 11.18
CA MET A 114 6.25 -4.01 9.96
C MET A 114 7.35 -4.50 9.01
N LEU A 115 8.41 -3.72 8.81
CA LEU A 115 9.45 -3.98 7.81
C LEU A 115 10.07 -5.39 7.89
N PRO A 116 10.37 -5.97 9.06
CA PRO A 116 10.94 -7.33 9.14
C PRO A 116 10.04 -8.44 8.57
N ALA A 117 8.74 -8.20 8.43
CA ALA A 117 7.79 -9.14 7.83
C ALA A 117 7.46 -8.82 6.36
N CYS A 118 8.06 -7.75 5.79
CA CYS A 118 7.81 -7.27 4.44
C CYS A 118 9.01 -7.61 3.55
N THR A 119 8.95 -8.72 2.82
CA THR A 119 10.11 -9.26 2.09
C THR A 119 10.17 -8.85 0.63
N THR A 120 9.03 -8.52 0.00
CA THR A 120 8.98 -8.09 -1.40
C THR A 120 8.97 -6.57 -1.52
N TRP A 121 9.25 -6.06 -2.72
CA TRP A 121 9.13 -4.64 -3.04
C TRP A 121 7.72 -4.13 -2.75
N GLU A 122 6.68 -4.87 -3.13
CA GLU A 122 5.27 -4.49 -2.92
C GLU A 122 4.91 -4.48 -1.43
N ASP A 123 5.41 -5.42 -0.65
CA ASP A 123 5.19 -5.48 0.80
C ASP A 123 5.80 -4.25 1.49
N GLN A 124 7.03 -3.89 1.10
CA GLN A 124 7.72 -2.73 1.65
C GLN A 124 7.09 -1.41 1.19
N LEU A 125 6.69 -1.31 -0.08
CA LEU A 125 5.95 -0.16 -0.61
C LEU A 125 4.66 0.04 0.21
N TRP A 126 3.87 -1.02 0.38
CA TRP A 126 2.64 -1.00 1.17
C TRP A 126 2.90 -0.50 2.59
N ALA A 127 3.89 -1.06 3.29
CA ALA A 127 4.18 -0.69 4.68
C ALA A 127 4.57 0.78 4.83
N ARG A 128 5.43 1.29 3.95
CA ARG A 128 5.90 2.69 3.96
C ARG A 128 4.79 3.67 3.59
N MET A 129 4.05 3.40 2.51
CA MET A 129 2.90 4.22 2.11
C MET A 129 1.84 4.27 3.21
N ARG A 130 1.59 3.13 3.86
CA ARG A 130 0.65 3.06 4.97
C ARG A 130 1.11 3.87 6.18
N ALA A 131 2.40 3.85 6.50
CA ALA A 131 2.94 4.69 7.57
C ALA A 131 2.72 6.19 7.30
N VAL A 132 2.94 6.64 6.05
CA VAL A 132 2.63 8.03 5.64
C VAL A 132 1.15 8.35 5.90
N VAL A 133 0.23 7.46 5.49
CA VAL A 133 -1.21 7.64 5.72
C VAL A 133 -1.55 7.67 7.21
N ASP A 134 -0.97 6.77 8.01
CA ASP A 134 -1.21 6.72 9.46
C ASP A 134 -0.76 8.03 10.15
N VAL A 135 0.38 8.62 9.74
CA VAL A 135 0.81 9.93 10.23
C VAL A 135 -0.16 11.04 9.79
N CYS A 136 -0.62 11.03 8.54
CA CYS A 136 -1.60 12.01 8.05
C CYS A 136 -2.88 11.96 8.90
N VAL A 137 -3.43 10.76 9.09
CA VAL A 137 -4.67 10.55 9.84
C VAL A 137 -4.51 11.04 11.28
N GLU A 138 -3.39 10.73 11.92
CA GLU A 138 -3.11 11.16 13.29
C GLU A 138 -2.99 12.69 13.41
N GLN A 139 -2.32 13.36 12.46
CA GLN A 139 -2.24 14.82 12.41
C GLN A 139 -3.63 15.46 12.25
N GLU A 140 -4.46 14.94 11.35
CA GLU A 140 -5.84 15.41 11.16
C GLU A 140 -6.70 15.17 12.42
N LEU A 141 -6.59 14.00 13.05
CA LEU A 141 -7.29 13.70 14.29
C LEU A 141 -6.86 14.62 15.43
N SER A 142 -5.57 14.98 15.51
CA SER A 142 -5.06 15.90 16.54
C SER A 142 -5.58 17.34 16.39
N THR A 143 -5.88 17.78 15.17
CA THR A 143 -6.40 19.12 14.88
C THR A 143 -7.93 19.19 14.89
N ALA A 144 -8.61 18.06 14.75
CA ALA A 144 -10.06 17.95 14.74
C ALA A 144 -10.68 18.37 16.09
N LYS A 145 -11.24 19.59 16.13
CA LYS A 145 -11.91 20.18 17.31
C LYS A 145 -13.18 19.46 17.78
N GLN A 146 -13.67 18.47 17.03
CA GLN A 146 -14.90 17.74 17.36
C GLN A 146 -14.72 16.61 18.38
N GLN A 147 -13.49 16.37 18.86
CA GLN A 147 -13.24 15.38 19.90
C GLN A 147 -13.48 16.00 21.28
N GLY A 148 -14.53 15.57 21.97
CA GLY A 148 -14.83 15.96 23.35
C GLY A 148 -13.82 15.45 24.39
N ARG A 149 -12.72 14.81 23.96
CA ARG A 149 -11.67 14.24 24.79
C ARG A 149 -10.30 14.67 24.24
N SER A 150 -9.40 15.06 25.14
CA SER A 150 -8.00 15.33 24.82
C SER A 150 -7.28 14.04 24.41
N HIS A 151 -6.66 14.05 23.24
CA HIS A 151 -5.83 12.95 22.74
C HIS A 151 -4.58 12.78 23.60
N GLY A 152 -4.20 11.54 23.91
CA GLY A 152 -2.96 11.27 24.61
C GLY A 152 -1.71 11.60 23.75
N PRO A 153 -0.53 11.71 24.36
CA PRO A 153 0.71 11.90 23.62
C PRO A 153 1.00 10.68 22.73
N LEU A 154 1.62 10.93 21.57
CA LEU A 154 2.08 9.89 20.67
C LEU A 154 3.17 9.02 21.31
N PRO A 155 3.27 7.73 20.92
CA PRO A 155 4.35 6.88 21.37
C PRO A 155 5.74 7.45 21.04
N PRO A 156 6.76 7.20 21.87
CA PRO A 156 8.15 7.52 21.53
C PRO A 156 8.57 6.77 20.26
N GLY A 157 9.13 7.49 19.28
CA GLY A 157 9.52 6.93 17.98
C GLY A 157 8.41 6.91 16.93
N TYR A 158 7.21 7.41 17.24
CA TYR A 158 6.20 7.68 16.22
C TYR A 158 6.69 8.77 15.26
N GLN A 159 6.52 8.57 13.96
CA GLN A 159 6.98 9.53 12.96
C GLN A 159 6.17 10.83 13.06
N SER A 160 6.86 11.94 13.30
CA SER A 160 6.23 13.27 13.39
C SER A 160 6.09 13.94 12.03
N ASP A 161 7.00 13.63 11.11
CA ASP A 161 6.93 14.11 9.73
C ASP A 161 5.95 13.24 8.93
N ARG A 162 5.04 13.92 8.21
CA ARG A 162 4.09 13.28 7.31
C ARG A 162 4.83 12.49 6.21
N GLY A 163 5.98 12.99 5.77
CA GLY A 163 6.69 12.47 4.61
C GLY A 163 5.91 12.69 3.31
N THR A 164 6.51 12.24 2.20
CA THR A 164 5.88 12.28 0.87
C THR A 164 6.03 10.93 0.17
N PHE A 165 5.22 10.67 -0.85
CA PHE A 165 5.32 9.43 -1.62
C PHE A 165 6.62 9.36 -2.42
N GLU A 166 7.18 10.49 -2.84
CA GLU A 166 8.52 10.58 -3.45
C GLU A 166 9.60 10.12 -2.46
N ALA A 167 9.50 10.55 -1.20
CA ALA A 167 10.40 10.10 -0.15
C ALA A 167 10.28 8.58 0.09
N VAL A 168 9.06 8.03 0.06
CA VAL A 168 8.82 6.59 0.18
C VAL A 168 9.52 5.82 -0.94
N PHE A 169 9.39 6.24 -2.20
CA PHE A 169 10.04 5.55 -3.31
C PHE A 169 11.57 5.67 -3.28
N ARG A 170 12.10 6.82 -2.88
CA ARG A 170 13.54 7.00 -2.67
C ARG A 170 14.08 6.04 -1.61
N ASP A 171 13.40 5.95 -0.48
CA ASP A 171 13.81 5.06 0.62
C ASP A 171 13.61 3.58 0.26
N LEU A 172 12.60 3.26 -0.56
CA LEU A 172 12.36 1.92 -1.08
C LEU A 172 13.49 1.48 -2.03
N GLN A 173 13.92 2.37 -2.94
CA GLN A 173 15.06 2.13 -3.84
C GLN A 173 16.37 1.90 -3.06
N ALA A 174 16.54 2.57 -1.91
CA ALA A 174 17.70 2.37 -1.05
C ALA A 174 17.64 1.05 -0.25
N ALA A 175 16.43 0.55 0.05
CA ALA A 175 16.22 -0.62 0.89
C ALA A 175 16.17 -1.93 0.09
N VAL A 176 15.61 -1.90 -1.12
CA VAL A 176 15.56 -3.04 -2.04
C VAL A 176 16.82 -3.01 -2.89
N GLY A 177 17.75 -3.92 -2.64
CA GLY A 177 18.93 -4.07 -3.50
C GLY A 177 18.56 -4.42 -4.94
N ALA A 178 19.46 -4.19 -5.90
CA ALA A 178 19.28 -4.38 -7.36
C ALA A 178 19.05 -5.83 -7.83
N SER A 179 18.53 -6.69 -6.97
CA SER A 179 18.30 -8.11 -7.20
C SER A 179 16.87 -8.37 -7.69
N GLU A 180 16.45 -7.65 -8.74
CA GLU A 180 15.16 -7.88 -9.37
C GLU A 180 15.36 -8.21 -10.85
N THR A 181 14.51 -9.09 -11.37
CA THR A 181 14.49 -9.43 -12.80
C THR A 181 14.12 -8.18 -13.62
N LEU A 182 14.63 -8.07 -14.84
CA LEU A 182 14.33 -6.96 -15.76
C LEU A 182 12.82 -6.66 -15.88
N ASP A 183 11.98 -7.70 -15.96
CA ASP A 183 10.51 -7.54 -16.03
C ASP A 183 9.91 -6.87 -14.79
N LYS A 184 10.50 -7.09 -13.61
CA LYS A 184 10.04 -6.46 -12.35
C LYS A 184 10.50 -5.02 -12.28
N GLU A 185 11.75 -4.76 -12.64
CA GLU A 185 12.32 -3.41 -12.66
C GLU A 185 11.45 -2.46 -13.50
N ILE A 186 11.14 -2.83 -14.74
CA ILE A 186 10.30 -1.99 -15.60
C ILE A 186 8.87 -1.85 -15.06
N THR A 187 8.32 -2.90 -14.45
CA THR A 187 7.00 -2.85 -13.82
C THR A 187 6.99 -1.87 -12.65
N HIS A 188 8.05 -1.85 -11.83
CA HIS A 188 8.18 -0.94 -10.69
C HIS A 188 8.43 0.51 -11.12
N ILE A 189 9.20 0.74 -12.19
CA ILE A 189 9.34 2.07 -12.81
C ILE A 189 7.96 2.60 -13.21
N VAL A 190 7.17 1.81 -13.94
CA VAL A 190 5.82 2.18 -14.38
C VAL A 190 4.89 2.42 -13.20
N GLN A 191 4.87 1.53 -12.21
CA GLN A 191 4.06 1.70 -11.00
C GLN A 191 4.43 2.97 -10.24
N ARG A 192 5.74 3.25 -10.08
CA ARG A 192 6.22 4.46 -9.42
C ARG A 192 5.78 5.73 -10.15
N GLY A 193 6.01 5.81 -11.46
CA GLY A 193 5.64 6.99 -12.24
C GLY A 193 4.13 7.26 -12.21
N ILE A 194 3.31 6.22 -12.29
CA ILE A 194 1.84 6.34 -12.17
C ILE A 194 1.43 6.83 -10.78
N VAL A 195 2.02 6.28 -9.71
CA VAL A 195 1.66 6.66 -8.32
C VAL A 195 2.07 8.11 -8.01
N LEU A 196 3.23 8.55 -8.51
CA LEU A 196 3.70 9.93 -8.34
C LEU A 196 2.99 10.92 -9.27
N GLY A 197 2.32 10.44 -10.32
CA GLY A 197 1.57 11.27 -11.26
C GLY A 197 2.46 12.09 -12.21
N ASP A 198 3.74 11.74 -12.35
CA ASP A 198 4.67 12.39 -13.27
C ASP A 198 4.81 11.57 -14.55
N GLY A 199 3.92 11.83 -15.51
CA GLY A 199 3.89 11.14 -16.79
C GLY A 199 5.07 11.48 -17.70
N VAL A 200 5.63 12.69 -17.58
CA VAL A 200 6.75 13.14 -18.42
C VAL A 200 8.01 12.38 -18.04
N SER A 201 8.38 12.43 -16.76
CA SER A 201 9.54 11.71 -16.24
C SER A 201 9.38 10.20 -16.42
N LEU A 202 8.16 9.66 -16.30
CA LEU A 202 7.92 8.24 -16.55
C LEU A 202 8.26 7.82 -17.98
N VAL A 203 7.84 8.59 -18.99
CA VAL A 203 8.14 8.25 -20.40
C VAL A 203 9.64 8.34 -20.68
N GLU A 204 10.33 9.32 -20.10
CA GLU A 204 11.78 9.46 -20.20
C GLU A 204 12.52 8.28 -19.55
N GLU A 205 12.12 7.89 -18.33
CA GLU A 205 12.72 6.75 -17.64
C GLU A 205 12.47 5.42 -18.36
N ILE A 206 11.29 5.22 -18.95
CA ILE A 206 11.02 4.03 -19.77
C ILE A 206 11.96 4.01 -20.99
N HIS A 207 12.11 5.14 -21.67
CA HIS A 207 13.01 5.25 -22.82
C HIS A 207 14.47 4.96 -22.43
N ASP A 208 14.93 5.55 -21.32
CA ASP A 208 16.28 5.33 -20.79
C ASP A 208 16.49 3.87 -20.37
N TRP A 209 15.46 3.25 -19.78
CA TRP A 209 15.51 1.82 -19.45
C TRP A 209 15.64 0.96 -20.71
N ILE A 210 14.87 1.22 -21.77
CA ILE A 210 14.94 0.48 -23.05
C ILE A 210 16.32 0.64 -23.70
N THR A 211 16.82 1.87 -23.78
CA THR A 211 18.11 2.19 -24.44
C THR A 211 19.33 1.72 -23.64
N GLY A 212 19.19 1.60 -22.32
CA GLY A 212 20.22 1.06 -21.43
C GLY A 212 20.34 -0.47 -21.47
N GLN A 213 19.37 -1.21 -22.05
CA GLN A 213 19.44 -2.67 -22.12
C GLN A 213 20.42 -3.14 -23.20
N GLN A 214 21.16 -4.21 -22.88
CA GLN A 214 22.03 -4.91 -23.84
C GLN A 214 21.25 -5.80 -24.81
N ILE A 215 20.04 -6.20 -24.44
CA ILE A 215 19.17 -7.10 -25.21
C ILE A 215 17.86 -6.37 -25.46
N GLU A 216 17.38 -6.42 -26.70
CA GLU A 216 16.09 -5.85 -27.05
C GLU A 216 14.97 -6.48 -26.19
N PRO A 217 14.12 -5.66 -25.56
CA PRO A 217 13.01 -6.17 -24.76
C PRO A 217 12.03 -6.99 -25.62
N PRO A 218 11.39 -8.04 -25.05
CA PRO A 218 10.39 -8.83 -25.77
C PRO A 218 9.26 -7.97 -26.34
N LEU A 219 8.71 -8.35 -27.50
CA LEU A 219 7.62 -7.64 -28.17
C LEU A 219 6.40 -7.40 -27.25
N LEU A 220 6.11 -8.33 -26.32
CA LEU A 220 5.03 -8.17 -25.35
C LEU A 220 5.28 -7.00 -24.39
N THR A 221 6.50 -6.86 -23.89
CA THR A 221 6.92 -5.76 -23.01
C THR A 221 6.89 -4.44 -23.77
N MET A 222 7.48 -4.40 -24.98
CA MET A 222 7.45 -3.19 -25.82
C MET A 222 6.02 -2.77 -26.19
N ARG A 223 5.14 -3.73 -26.47
CA ARG A 223 3.72 -3.45 -26.67
C ARG A 223 3.12 -2.78 -25.44
N PHE A 224 3.33 -3.35 -24.25
CA PHE A 224 2.80 -2.77 -23.02
C PHE A 224 3.28 -1.33 -22.81
N LEU A 225 4.58 -1.08 -22.93
CA LEU A 225 5.18 0.24 -22.75
C LEU A 225 4.69 1.26 -23.78
N ALA A 226 4.59 0.87 -25.05
CA ALA A 226 4.03 1.72 -26.10
C ALA A 226 2.58 2.12 -25.82
N HIS A 227 1.76 1.19 -25.33
CA HIS A 227 0.36 1.50 -25.02
C HIS A 227 0.22 2.37 -23.76
N VAL A 228 1.11 2.20 -22.77
CA VAL A 228 1.18 3.11 -21.62
C VAL A 228 1.54 4.52 -22.10
N ALA A 229 2.56 4.67 -22.95
CA ALA A 229 2.95 5.96 -23.51
C ALA A 229 1.80 6.61 -24.30
N LEU A 230 1.13 5.86 -25.18
CA LEU A 230 -0.05 6.33 -25.93
C LEU A 230 -1.16 6.83 -24.99
N LEU A 231 -1.45 6.10 -23.91
CA LEU A 231 -2.45 6.48 -22.92
C LEU A 231 -2.05 7.78 -22.21
N LEU A 232 -0.79 7.89 -21.77
CA LEU A 232 -0.27 9.12 -21.14
C LEU A 232 -0.37 10.32 -22.10
N GLY A 233 -0.03 10.12 -23.38
CA GLY A 233 -0.14 11.14 -24.44
C GLY A 233 -1.57 11.57 -24.78
N GLN A 234 -2.58 10.79 -24.37
CA GLN A 234 -3.99 11.16 -24.44
C GLN A 234 -4.46 11.93 -23.20
N VAL A 235 -3.93 11.58 -22.03
CA VAL A 235 -4.26 12.22 -20.75
C VAL A 235 -3.64 13.62 -20.66
N GLY A 236 -2.40 13.77 -21.13
CA GLY A 236 -1.64 15.01 -21.04
C GLY A 236 -0.72 15.23 -22.26
N PRO A 237 -0.87 16.31 -23.04
CA PRO A 237 -0.03 16.58 -24.20
C PRO A 237 1.45 16.81 -23.86
N GLU A 238 1.75 17.22 -22.61
CA GLU A 238 3.10 17.41 -22.08
C GLU A 238 3.95 16.13 -22.11
N THR A 239 3.32 14.96 -22.12
CA THR A 239 4.01 13.66 -22.14
C THR A 239 4.50 13.26 -23.55
N ARG A 240 4.11 14.00 -24.60
CA ARG A 240 4.58 13.77 -25.99
C ARG A 240 5.97 14.34 -26.22
N THR A 241 6.94 13.85 -25.45
CA THR A 241 8.34 14.24 -25.52
C THR A 241 9.07 13.56 -26.68
N ALA A 242 10.35 13.88 -26.87
CA ALA A 242 11.19 13.13 -27.81
C ALA A 242 11.28 11.64 -27.42
N ALA A 243 11.29 11.33 -26.13
CA ALA A 243 11.29 9.96 -25.60
C ALA A 243 10.00 9.20 -25.98
N TYR A 244 8.84 9.87 -25.91
CA TYR A 244 7.55 9.31 -26.37
C TYR A 244 7.66 8.86 -27.84
N SER A 245 8.11 9.76 -28.71
CA SER A 245 8.20 9.46 -30.14
C SER A 245 9.22 8.37 -30.45
N ALA A 246 10.38 8.39 -29.80
CA ALA A 246 11.42 7.37 -29.95
C ALA A 246 10.91 5.98 -29.53
N LEU A 247 10.18 5.90 -28.41
CA LEU A 247 9.59 4.67 -27.91
C LEU A 247 8.53 4.10 -28.86
N LEU A 248 7.67 4.95 -29.42
CA LEU A 248 6.69 4.50 -30.42
C LEU A 248 7.34 4.06 -31.73
N CYS A 249 8.37 4.77 -32.20
CA CYS A 249 9.13 4.38 -33.38
C CYS A 249 9.76 2.99 -33.19
N ALA A 250 10.42 2.73 -32.06
CA ALA A 250 10.97 1.42 -31.75
C ALA A 250 9.91 0.30 -31.77
N TYR A 251 8.73 0.57 -31.20
CA TYR A 251 7.62 -0.38 -31.23
C TYR A 251 7.08 -0.62 -32.65
N ILE A 252 6.95 0.44 -33.46
CA ILE A 252 6.51 0.36 -34.86
C ILE A 252 7.49 -0.49 -35.69
N GLU A 253 8.80 -0.30 -35.51
CA GLU A 253 9.84 -1.08 -36.18
C GLU A 253 9.72 -2.57 -35.85
N MET A 254 9.51 -2.91 -34.58
CA MET A 254 9.27 -4.30 -34.17
C MET A 254 7.99 -4.88 -34.78
N LEU A 255 6.91 -4.10 -34.89
CA LEU A 255 5.66 -4.55 -35.53
C LEU A 255 5.85 -4.81 -37.03
N ILE A 256 6.65 -3.99 -37.72
CA ILE A 256 6.96 -4.19 -39.14
C ILE A 256 7.77 -5.47 -39.32
N HIS A 257 8.77 -5.71 -38.45
CA HIS A 257 9.56 -6.93 -38.48
C HIS A 257 8.71 -8.19 -38.23
N ASP A 258 7.70 -8.12 -37.35
CA ASP A 258 6.73 -9.21 -37.09
C ASP A 258 5.62 -9.34 -38.16
N GLY A 259 5.67 -8.55 -39.24
CA GLY A 259 4.71 -8.59 -40.35
C GLY A 259 3.35 -7.96 -40.06
N ARG A 260 3.21 -7.15 -39.00
CA ARG A 260 1.95 -6.52 -38.56
C ARG A 260 1.80 -5.07 -39.02
N ALA A 261 1.94 -4.84 -40.32
CA ALA A 261 1.96 -3.50 -40.91
C ALA A 261 0.69 -2.65 -40.67
N SER A 262 -0.49 -3.28 -40.55
CA SER A 262 -1.75 -2.55 -40.28
C SER A 262 -1.79 -1.91 -38.88
N LEU A 263 -1.22 -2.59 -37.88
CA LEU A 263 -1.11 -2.07 -36.51
C LEU A 263 -0.05 -0.97 -36.44
N ALA A 264 1.08 -1.16 -37.12
CA ALA A 264 2.13 -0.16 -37.25
C ALA A 264 1.59 1.17 -37.79
N ALA A 265 0.76 1.12 -38.83
CA ALA A 265 0.12 2.32 -39.38
C ALA A 265 -0.80 3.05 -38.39
N THR A 266 -1.49 2.31 -37.51
CA THR A 266 -2.37 2.90 -36.49
C THR A 266 -1.56 3.59 -35.39
N CYS A 267 -0.46 2.96 -34.93
CA CYS A 267 0.43 3.57 -33.95
C CYS A 267 1.15 4.80 -34.52
N ALA A 268 1.55 4.76 -35.80
CA ALA A 268 2.18 5.89 -36.48
C ALA A 268 1.28 7.13 -36.56
N ALA A 269 -0.03 6.96 -36.58
CA ALA A 269 -0.98 8.08 -36.57
C ALA A 269 -1.06 8.81 -35.22
N ALA A 270 -0.49 8.25 -34.15
CA ALA A 270 -0.47 8.82 -32.80
C ALA A 270 0.86 9.53 -32.44
N LEU A 271 1.83 9.52 -33.37
CA LEU A 271 3.01 10.39 -33.36
C LEU A 271 2.62 11.81 -33.78
#